data_AF-A0A1B6YBL9-F1
#
_entry.id   AF-A0A1B6YBL9-F1
#
_cell.length_a   1.000
_cell.length_b   1.000
_cell.length_c   1.000
_cell.angle_alpha   90.00
_cell.angle_beta   90.00
_cell.angle_gamma   90.00
#
_symmetry.space_group_name_H-M   'P 1'
#
loop_
_entity.id
_entity.type
_entity.pdbx_description
1 polymer ?
#
loop_
_entity_poly.entity_id
_entity_poly.type
_entity_poly.pdbx_seq_one_letter_code
_entity_poly.pdbx_strand_id
1 'polypeptide(L)'
;MKRQGAGRYKLNKSTLIELPCAVPPLTEQEAITNALSDVDDLIRSLDLLIQKKEAIKKGSMQLLLTGKTRLPGFDGEWEVKTLEDVLNYEQPPKYIVKADIEDQEVGVPVLTANKSFILGYTTETFGVYTDTPVVVFDDFTTLSKYVDFNFKIKSSAIKLLKPKSSAVNLRFIYELIQILKFSTGDHKRYYISEYQHIEIELPPKGEQDAIVEILSDMDLELQTLRQKREKYKQVKQGMMQELLTGKTRLV
;
A
#
# COMPACT_ATOMS: atom_id res chain seq x y z
N MET A 1 26.06 2.29 -31.54
CA MET A 1 24.80 2.80 -32.13
C MET A 1 24.31 3.99 -31.31
N LYS A 2 24.35 5.21 -31.86
CA LYS A 2 23.66 6.37 -31.27
C LYS A 2 22.18 6.26 -31.61
N ARG A 3 21.28 6.23 -30.62
CA ARG A 3 19.84 6.38 -30.85
C ARG A 3 19.43 7.80 -30.47
N GLN A 4 19.16 8.64 -31.47
CA GLN A 4 18.36 9.85 -31.30
C GLN A 4 16.89 9.46 -31.51
N GLY A 5 16.00 9.94 -30.64
CA GLY A 5 14.58 9.65 -30.71
C GLY A 5 13.84 10.52 -31.72
N ALA A 6 12.98 9.89 -32.53
CA ALA A 6 11.75 10.46 -33.10
C ALA A 6 10.97 9.35 -33.83
N GLY A 7 9.71 9.09 -33.44
CA GLY A 7 8.76 8.24 -34.19
C GLY A 7 8.63 6.77 -33.73
N ARG A 8 7.39 6.24 -33.74
CA ARG A 8 7.08 4.83 -33.46
C ARG A 8 7.64 3.93 -34.58
N TYR A 9 8.92 3.56 -34.51
CA TYR A 9 9.49 2.55 -35.40
C TYR A 9 9.00 1.16 -35.02
N LYS A 10 8.32 0.49 -35.95
CA LYS A 10 7.97 -0.93 -35.83
C LYS A 10 9.23 -1.75 -36.02
N LEU A 11 9.65 -2.51 -34.99
CA LEU A 11 10.71 -3.51 -35.14
C LEU A 11 10.22 -4.58 -36.12
N ASN A 12 10.88 -4.75 -37.26
CA ASN A 12 10.52 -5.74 -38.26
C ASN A 12 11.44 -6.98 -38.18
N LYS A 13 11.01 -8.11 -38.75
CA LYS A 13 11.72 -9.40 -38.68
C LYS A 13 13.16 -9.30 -39.18
N SER A 14 13.40 -8.58 -40.28
CA SER A 14 14.73 -8.37 -40.86
C SER A 14 15.67 -7.67 -39.86
N THR A 15 15.22 -6.59 -39.22
CA THR A 15 16.04 -5.87 -38.24
C THR A 15 16.31 -6.70 -36.99
N LEU A 16 15.40 -7.59 -36.58
CA LEU A 16 15.60 -8.44 -35.40
C LEU A 16 16.67 -9.52 -35.62
N ILE A 17 16.68 -10.16 -36.80
CA ILE A 17 17.63 -11.23 -37.14
C ILE A 17 19.07 -10.72 -37.25
N GLU A 18 19.25 -9.46 -37.65
CA GLU A 18 20.56 -8.81 -37.79
C GLU A 18 21.16 -8.35 -36.44
N LEU A 19 20.41 -8.46 -35.32
CA LEU A 19 20.93 -8.05 -34.02
C LEU A 19 22.02 -9.04 -33.55
N PRO A 20 23.24 -8.55 -33.24
CA PRO A 20 24.30 -9.41 -32.74
C PRO A 20 23.93 -9.97 -31.36
N CYS A 21 24.16 -11.27 -31.17
CA CYS A 21 23.89 -11.98 -29.93
C CYS A 21 25.12 -12.81 -29.54
N ALA A 22 25.45 -12.83 -28.25
CA ALA A 22 26.49 -13.72 -27.73
C ALA A 22 25.93 -15.15 -27.66
N VAL A 23 26.58 -16.09 -28.35
CA VAL A 23 26.18 -17.50 -28.35
C VAL A 23 27.30 -18.32 -27.71
N PRO A 24 27.23 -18.62 -26.40
CA PRO A 24 28.22 -19.46 -25.73
C PRO A 24 28.07 -20.94 -26.12
N PRO A 25 29.00 -21.83 -25.73
CA PRO A 25 28.84 -23.28 -25.88
C PRO A 25 27.56 -23.80 -25.22
N LEU A 26 27.02 -24.92 -25.70
CA LEU A 26 25.75 -25.47 -25.20
C LEU A 26 25.76 -25.73 -23.68
N THR A 27 26.87 -26.21 -23.13
CA THR A 27 27.01 -26.45 -21.68
C THR A 27 26.84 -25.17 -20.86
N GLU A 28 27.43 -24.06 -21.33
CA GLU A 28 27.28 -22.75 -20.70
C GLU A 28 25.87 -22.19 -20.91
N GLN A 29 25.24 -22.41 -22.07
CA GLN A 29 23.83 -22.03 -22.30
C GLN A 29 22.89 -22.72 -21.30
N GLU A 30 23.07 -24.02 -21.08
CA GLU A 30 22.30 -24.80 -20.10
C GLU A 30 22.56 -24.30 -18.68
N ALA A 31 23.82 -24.06 -18.30
CA ALA A 31 24.18 -23.53 -16.98
C ALA A 31 23.55 -22.16 -16.71
N ILE A 32 23.60 -21.25 -17.69
CA ILE A 32 22.97 -19.92 -17.60
C ILE A 32 21.45 -20.07 -17.48
N THR A 33 20.84 -20.93 -18.29
CA THR A 33 19.39 -21.15 -18.28
C THR A 33 18.94 -21.70 -16.94
N ASN A 34 19.64 -22.67 -16.38
CA ASN A 34 19.33 -23.23 -15.06
C ASN A 34 19.45 -22.17 -13.97
N ALA A 35 20.56 -21.43 -13.93
CA ALA A 35 20.77 -20.38 -12.93
C ALA A 35 19.71 -19.27 -12.98
N LEU A 36 19.29 -18.84 -14.17
CA LEU A 36 18.22 -17.84 -14.32
C LEU A 36 16.84 -18.43 -13.97
N SER A 37 16.59 -19.69 -14.30
CA SER A 37 15.34 -20.39 -13.99
C SER A 37 15.17 -20.60 -12.49
N ASP A 38 16.23 -20.95 -11.76
CA ASP A 38 16.20 -21.10 -10.30
C ASP A 38 15.76 -19.80 -9.61
N VAL A 39 16.26 -18.66 -10.09
CA VAL A 39 15.87 -17.34 -9.56
C VAL A 39 14.42 -17.00 -9.91
N ASP A 40 13.96 -17.35 -11.11
CA ASP A 40 12.56 -17.20 -11.50
C ASP A 40 11.63 -18.02 -10.62
N ASP A 41 12.00 -19.27 -10.32
CA ASP A 41 11.24 -20.14 -9.43
C ASP A 41 11.20 -19.62 -7.99
N LEU A 42 12.29 -19.02 -7.52
CA LEU A 42 12.31 -18.34 -6.22
C LEU A 42 11.37 -17.12 -6.20
N ILE A 43 11.41 -16.28 -7.23
CA ILE A 43 10.52 -15.10 -7.35
C ILE A 43 9.05 -15.55 -7.37
N ARG A 44 8.73 -16.57 -8.18
CA ARG A 44 7.40 -17.16 -8.26
C ARG A 44 6.93 -17.71 -6.91
N SER A 45 7.81 -18.40 -6.19
CA SER A 45 7.50 -18.93 -4.85
C SER A 45 7.22 -17.81 -3.84
N LEU A 46 7.96 -16.71 -3.91
CA LEU A 46 7.71 -15.52 -3.08
C LEU A 46 6.36 -14.87 -3.41
N ASP A 47 6.01 -14.74 -4.69
CA ASP A 47 4.71 -14.21 -5.10
C ASP A 47 3.54 -15.05 -4.58
N LEU A 48 3.65 -16.39 -4.66
CA LEU A 48 2.64 -17.29 -4.10
C LEU A 48 2.54 -17.19 -2.57
N LEU A 49 3.67 -17.08 -1.89
CA LEU A 49 3.70 -16.92 -0.43
C LEU A 49 3.04 -15.59 -0.01
N ILE A 50 3.34 -14.49 -0.70
CA ILE A 50 2.73 -13.18 -0.46
C ILE A 50 1.21 -13.28 -0.64
N GLN A 51 0.73 -13.86 -1.74
CA GLN A 51 -0.71 -14.03 -1.98
C GLN A 51 -1.39 -14.84 -0.87
N LYS A 52 -0.75 -15.94 -0.42
CA LYS A 52 -1.26 -16.75 0.69
C LYS A 52 -1.33 -15.95 1.99
N LYS A 53 -0.29 -15.17 2.30
CA LYS A 53 -0.23 -14.34 3.51
C LYS A 53 -1.25 -13.19 3.47
N GLU A 54 -1.47 -12.57 2.32
CA GLU A 54 -2.52 -11.57 2.11
C GLU A 54 -3.91 -12.16 2.34
N ALA A 55 -4.18 -13.36 1.82
CA ALA A 55 -5.45 -14.05 2.03
C ALA A 55 -5.67 -14.38 3.52
N ILE A 56 -4.63 -14.85 4.22
CA ILE A 56 -4.67 -15.10 5.67
C ILE A 56 -4.96 -13.79 6.41
N LYS A 57 -4.22 -12.70 6.13
CA LYS A 57 -4.46 -11.41 6.77
C LYS A 57 -5.90 -10.94 6.58
N LYS A 58 -6.42 -11.01 5.35
CA LYS A 58 -7.82 -10.65 5.06
C LYS A 58 -8.82 -11.49 5.87
N GLY A 59 -8.57 -12.79 6.00
CA GLY A 59 -9.35 -13.68 6.85
C GLY A 59 -9.29 -13.27 8.33
N SER A 60 -8.08 -13.03 8.86
CA SER A 60 -7.85 -12.57 10.23
C SER A 60 -8.55 -11.25 10.51
N MET A 61 -8.48 -10.28 9.60
CA MET A 61 -9.21 -9.01 9.72
C MET A 61 -10.72 -9.24 9.87
N GLN A 62 -11.31 -10.09 9.01
CA GLN A 62 -12.74 -10.39 9.07
C GLN A 62 -13.14 -11.10 10.36
N LEU A 63 -12.27 -11.93 10.95
CA LEU A 63 -12.56 -12.64 12.19
C LEU A 63 -12.34 -11.78 13.43
N LEU A 64 -11.20 -11.11 13.51
CA LEU A 64 -10.76 -10.36 14.69
C LEU A 64 -11.46 -9.01 14.81
N LEU A 65 -11.60 -8.25 13.72
CA LEU A 65 -12.20 -6.89 13.78
C LEU A 65 -13.72 -6.91 13.94
N THR A 66 -14.37 -8.08 13.77
CA THR A 66 -15.83 -8.25 13.91
C THR A 66 -16.21 -9.15 15.08
N GLY A 67 -15.28 -9.45 15.98
CA GLY A 67 -15.54 -10.24 17.18
C GLY A 67 -15.89 -11.72 16.94
N LYS A 68 -16.00 -12.19 15.69
CA LYS A 68 -16.28 -13.60 15.34
C LYS A 68 -15.26 -14.56 15.94
N THR A 69 -14.03 -14.09 16.14
CA THR A 69 -13.03 -14.79 16.94
C THR A 69 -12.37 -13.77 17.85
N ARG A 70 -12.30 -14.13 19.14
CA ARG A 70 -11.69 -13.32 20.19
C ARG A 70 -10.28 -13.81 20.46
N LEU A 71 -9.39 -12.91 20.86
CA LEU A 71 -8.04 -13.28 21.27
C LEU A 71 -8.07 -13.97 22.66
N PRO A 72 -7.19 -14.96 22.93
CA PRO A 72 -7.13 -15.59 24.24
C PRO A 72 -6.91 -14.55 25.36
N GLY A 73 -7.66 -14.67 26.45
CA GLY A 73 -7.57 -13.76 27.59
C GLY A 73 -8.44 -12.50 27.48
N PHE A 74 -9.21 -12.36 26.39
CA PHE A 74 -10.23 -11.30 26.26
C PHE A 74 -11.63 -11.92 26.27
N ASP A 75 -12.38 -11.58 27.31
CA ASP A 75 -13.74 -12.06 27.57
C ASP A 75 -14.76 -10.93 27.80
N GLY A 76 -14.30 -9.67 27.77
CA GLY A 76 -15.18 -8.51 27.91
C GLY A 76 -16.19 -8.38 26.77
N GLU A 77 -17.34 -7.80 27.09
CA GLU A 77 -18.38 -7.52 26.10
C GLU A 77 -17.93 -6.43 25.12
N TRP A 78 -18.30 -6.59 23.85
CA TRP A 78 -18.15 -5.54 22.86
C TRP A 78 -19.39 -4.65 22.88
N GLU A 79 -19.19 -3.35 22.81
CA GLU A 79 -20.30 -2.39 22.79
C GLU A 79 -20.66 -2.03 21.35
N VAL A 80 -21.96 -2.00 21.05
CA VAL A 80 -22.45 -1.43 19.79
C VAL A 80 -22.29 0.10 19.86
N LYS A 81 -21.58 0.66 18.88
CA LYS A 81 -21.34 2.10 18.69
C LYS A 81 -21.56 2.46 17.24
N THR A 82 -21.74 3.73 16.94
CA THR A 82 -21.57 4.25 15.58
C THR A 82 -20.15 4.76 15.37
N LEU A 83 -19.71 4.93 14.12
CA LEU A 83 -18.45 5.63 13.83
C LEU A 83 -18.45 7.05 14.37
N GLU A 84 -19.61 7.72 14.38
CA GLU A 84 -19.79 9.04 15.00
C GLU A 84 -19.47 8.99 16.48
N ASP A 85 -19.89 7.97 17.23
CA ASP A 85 -19.61 7.89 18.67
C ASP A 85 -18.11 7.82 18.99
N VAL A 86 -17.30 7.29 18.07
CA VAL A 86 -15.88 7.01 18.31
C VAL A 86 -14.90 7.95 17.59
N LEU A 87 -15.34 8.65 16.54
CA LEU A 87 -14.50 9.53 15.73
C LEU A 87 -15.00 10.97 15.70
N ASN A 88 -14.05 11.90 15.76
CA ASN A 88 -14.22 13.27 15.30
C ASN A 88 -13.68 13.39 13.88
N TYR A 89 -14.20 14.31 13.08
CA TYR A 89 -13.60 14.68 11.81
C TYR A 89 -13.31 16.19 11.72
N GLU A 90 -12.17 16.53 11.14
CA GLU A 90 -11.82 17.90 10.76
C GLU A 90 -11.92 18.07 9.23
N GLN A 91 -12.48 19.20 8.80
CA GLN A 91 -12.44 19.61 7.39
C GLN A 91 -11.08 20.23 7.06
N PRO A 92 -10.53 20.01 5.86
CA PRO A 92 -9.13 20.26 5.63
C PRO A 92 -8.74 21.61 4.98
N PRO A 93 -9.58 22.67 4.83
CA PRO A 93 -9.18 23.90 4.11
C PRO A 93 -7.83 24.51 4.54
N LYS A 94 -7.46 24.39 5.82
CA LYS A 94 -6.18 24.86 6.36
C LYS A 94 -4.97 24.12 5.78
N TYR A 95 -5.17 22.88 5.34
CA TYR A 95 -4.13 21.95 4.91
C TYR A 95 -4.04 21.76 3.40
N ILE A 96 -4.92 22.42 2.65
CA ILE A 96 -4.89 22.37 1.19
C ILE A 96 -3.63 23.07 0.67
N VAL A 97 -2.87 22.35 -0.16
CA VAL A 97 -1.71 22.93 -0.87
C VAL A 97 -2.17 24.06 -1.79
N LYS A 98 -1.45 25.19 -1.79
CA LYS A 98 -1.78 26.35 -2.64
C LYS A 98 -0.83 26.49 -3.83
N ALA A 99 0.42 26.10 -3.65
CA ALA A 99 1.45 26.06 -4.68
C ALA A 99 1.35 24.82 -5.58
N ASP A 100 2.21 24.80 -6.60
CA ASP A 100 2.39 23.63 -7.45
C ASP A 100 2.95 22.44 -6.66
N ILE A 101 2.64 21.25 -7.16
CA ILE A 101 3.11 19.98 -6.61
C ILE A 101 4.24 19.50 -7.51
N GLU A 102 5.37 19.19 -6.91
CA GLU A 102 6.56 18.70 -7.60
C GLU A 102 6.72 17.19 -7.40
N ASP A 103 7.22 16.49 -8.42
CA ASP A 103 7.48 15.04 -8.35
C ASP A 103 8.76 14.70 -7.57
N GLN A 104 9.61 15.71 -7.30
CA GLN A 104 10.85 15.52 -6.54
C GLN A 104 10.50 15.29 -5.08
N GLU A 105 11.12 14.30 -4.43
CA GLU A 105 10.92 13.98 -3.01
C GLU A 105 11.56 15.01 -2.07
N VAL A 106 11.25 16.30 -2.28
CA VAL A 106 11.79 17.45 -1.55
C VAL A 106 10.64 18.25 -0.96
N GLY A 107 10.60 18.37 0.37
CA GLY A 107 9.60 19.16 1.10
C GLY A 107 8.52 18.31 1.78
N VAL A 108 7.32 18.87 1.92
CA VAL A 108 6.18 18.26 2.60
C VAL A 108 5.37 17.43 1.61
N PRO A 109 5.06 16.15 1.89
CA PRO A 109 4.24 15.33 1.00
C PRO A 109 2.82 15.87 0.91
N VAL A 110 2.26 15.86 -0.31
CA VAL A 110 0.88 16.23 -0.60
C VAL A 110 0.07 14.97 -0.88
N LEU A 111 -0.96 14.74 -0.06
CA LEU A 111 -1.73 13.50 -0.07
C LEU A 111 -3.06 13.62 -0.81
N THR A 112 -3.51 12.46 -1.30
CA THR A 112 -4.90 12.18 -1.68
C THR A 112 -5.29 10.80 -1.16
N ALA A 113 -6.59 10.52 -0.99
CA ALA A 113 -7.06 9.18 -0.63
C ALA A 113 -7.10 8.20 -1.83
N ASN A 114 -6.91 8.70 -3.05
CA ASN A 114 -7.03 7.95 -4.30
C ASN A 114 -5.78 7.08 -4.60
N LYS A 115 -5.71 6.51 -5.82
CA LYS A 115 -4.69 5.52 -6.23
C LYS A 115 -3.24 5.93 -5.91
N SER A 116 -2.84 7.16 -6.19
CA SER A 116 -1.51 7.67 -5.82
C SER A 116 -1.61 8.37 -4.48
N PHE A 117 -1.38 7.64 -3.38
CA PHE A 117 -1.54 8.17 -2.02
C PHE A 117 -0.75 9.47 -1.78
N ILE A 118 0.52 9.49 -2.22
CA ILE A 118 1.36 10.69 -2.31
C ILE A 118 1.28 11.18 -3.76
N LEU A 119 0.81 12.40 -3.96
CA LEU A 119 0.75 13.04 -5.29
C LEU A 119 2.06 13.69 -5.71
N GLY A 120 2.93 13.98 -4.74
CA GLY A 120 4.18 14.70 -4.90
C GLY A 120 4.43 15.52 -3.64
N TYR A 121 5.30 16.52 -3.74
CA TYR A 121 5.80 17.29 -2.62
C TYR A 121 5.63 18.79 -2.86
N THR A 122 5.61 19.55 -1.77
CA THR A 122 5.54 21.01 -1.79
C THR A 122 6.56 21.61 -0.83
N THR A 123 7.10 22.77 -1.18
CA THR A 123 8.00 23.54 -0.32
C THR A 123 7.25 24.44 0.69
N GLU A 124 5.91 24.43 0.66
CA GLU A 124 5.09 25.16 1.63
C GLU A 124 5.35 24.69 3.06
N THR A 125 5.66 25.64 3.95
CA THR A 125 5.89 25.38 5.37
C THR A 125 4.69 25.72 6.25
N PHE A 126 3.68 26.39 5.70
CA PHE A 126 2.45 26.77 6.41
C PHE A 126 1.31 25.79 6.09
N GLY A 127 0.33 25.69 6.99
CA GLY A 127 -0.83 24.81 6.79
C GLY A 127 -0.44 23.35 6.62
N VAL A 128 0.66 22.92 7.26
CA VAL A 128 1.05 21.51 7.33
C VAL A 128 0.24 20.87 8.46
N TYR A 129 -0.35 19.72 8.18
CA TYR A 129 -0.99 18.91 9.21
C TYR A 129 0.09 18.16 9.99
N THR A 130 0.15 18.40 11.30
CA THR A 130 1.19 17.84 12.19
C THR A 130 0.64 17.02 13.34
N ASP A 131 -0.67 17.07 13.59
CA ASP A 131 -1.33 16.28 14.63
C ASP A 131 -1.51 14.83 14.15
N THR A 132 -0.45 14.04 14.15
CA THR A 132 -0.44 12.64 13.71
C THR A 132 -0.41 11.68 14.90
N PRO A 133 -0.91 10.44 14.77
CA PRO A 133 -1.50 9.83 13.59
C PRO A 133 -2.94 10.28 13.33
N VAL A 134 -3.40 10.15 12.08
CA VAL A 134 -4.74 10.52 11.61
C VAL A 134 -5.22 9.56 10.51
N VAL A 135 -6.52 9.41 10.33
CA VAL A 135 -7.07 8.76 9.13
C VAL A 135 -7.48 9.84 8.13
N VAL A 136 -6.87 9.81 6.95
CA VAL A 136 -7.31 10.59 5.78
C VAL A 136 -8.43 9.81 5.11
N PHE A 137 -9.65 10.34 5.14
CA PHE A 137 -10.85 9.75 4.54
C PHE A 137 -11.36 10.60 3.39
N ASP A 138 -11.84 10.00 2.31
CA ASP A 138 -12.40 10.72 1.17
C ASP A 138 -13.92 10.55 1.07
N ASP A 139 -14.64 11.67 1.19
CA ASP A 139 -16.11 11.74 1.17
C ASP A 139 -16.76 11.38 -0.19
N PHE A 140 -15.98 11.14 -1.24
CA PHE A 140 -16.52 10.69 -2.52
C PHE A 140 -16.45 9.18 -2.68
N THR A 141 -15.36 8.58 -2.21
CA THR A 141 -14.99 7.20 -2.53
C THR A 141 -14.96 6.30 -1.30
N THR A 142 -15.06 6.87 -0.10
CA THR A 142 -14.82 6.21 1.20
C THR A 142 -13.42 5.60 1.36
N LEU A 143 -12.53 5.86 0.39
CA LEU A 143 -11.15 5.43 0.49
C LEU A 143 -10.51 6.13 1.67
N SER A 144 -9.74 5.36 2.43
CA SER A 144 -9.09 5.85 3.64
C SER A 144 -7.65 5.40 3.72
N LYS A 145 -6.84 6.20 4.41
CA LYS A 145 -5.41 5.97 4.63
C LYS A 145 -5.05 6.35 6.05
N TYR A 146 -4.32 5.48 6.74
CA TYR A 146 -3.71 5.79 8.02
C TYR A 146 -2.40 6.55 7.79
N VAL A 147 -2.23 7.70 8.44
CA VAL A 147 -1.09 8.60 8.21
C VAL A 147 -0.46 8.99 9.54
N ASP A 148 0.85 8.77 9.65
CA ASP A 148 1.67 8.97 10.84
C ASP A 148 2.85 9.93 10.62
N PHE A 149 2.85 10.66 9.50
CA PHE A 149 3.85 11.67 9.15
C PHE A 149 3.19 12.99 8.77
N ASN A 150 3.92 14.10 8.81
CA ASN A 150 3.39 15.42 8.50
C ASN A 150 3.06 15.57 7.00
N PHE A 151 1.94 16.20 6.66
CA PHE A 151 1.51 16.32 5.27
C PHE A 151 0.69 17.58 4.96
N LYS A 152 0.49 17.84 3.66
CA LYS A 152 -0.59 18.67 3.12
C LYS A 152 -1.53 17.81 2.28
N ILE A 153 -2.68 18.33 1.88
CA ILE A 153 -3.67 17.60 1.07
C ILE A 153 -4.05 18.37 -0.19
N LYS A 154 -4.58 17.68 -1.19
CA LYS A 154 -4.99 18.31 -2.47
C LYS A 154 -6.48 18.66 -2.57
N SER A 155 -7.34 18.03 -1.78
CA SER A 155 -8.79 18.09 -1.99
C SER A 155 -9.57 18.44 -0.73
N SER A 156 -10.53 19.37 -0.85
CA SER A 156 -11.51 19.68 0.22
C SER A 156 -12.44 18.51 0.54
N ALA A 157 -12.49 17.50 -0.32
CA ALA A 157 -13.25 16.26 -0.10
C ALA A 157 -12.72 15.42 1.06
N ILE A 158 -11.44 15.59 1.38
CA ILE A 158 -10.79 14.83 2.43
C ILE A 158 -11.39 15.22 3.79
N LYS A 159 -11.43 14.27 4.71
CA LYS A 159 -11.74 14.44 6.12
C LYS A 159 -10.63 13.81 6.93
N LEU A 160 -10.27 14.48 8.01
CA LEU A 160 -9.20 14.05 8.90
C LEU A 160 -9.85 13.47 10.16
N LEU A 161 -9.82 12.15 10.30
CA LEU A 161 -10.52 11.45 11.37
C LEU A 161 -9.58 11.18 12.56
N LYS A 162 -10.07 11.49 13.75
CA LYS A 162 -9.36 11.35 15.04
C LYS A 162 -10.25 10.66 16.07
N PRO A 163 -9.67 9.91 17.02
CA PRO A 163 -10.45 9.29 18.09
C PRO A 163 -11.09 10.37 18.98
N LYS A 164 -12.35 10.16 19.38
CA LYS A 164 -13.06 11.04 20.34
C LYS A 164 -12.54 10.92 21.76
N SER A 165 -11.93 9.80 22.12
CA SER A 165 -11.40 9.56 23.46
C SER A 165 -10.19 8.63 23.42
N SER A 166 -9.45 8.59 24.51
CA SER A 166 -8.33 7.66 24.69
C SER A 166 -8.76 6.19 24.75
N ALA A 167 -10.06 5.88 24.86
CA ALA A 167 -10.60 4.52 24.84
C ALA A 167 -10.68 3.92 23.43
N VAL A 168 -10.42 4.72 22.38
CA VAL A 168 -10.49 4.30 20.98
C VAL A 168 -9.08 4.23 20.39
N ASN A 169 -8.69 3.06 19.91
CA ASN A 169 -7.50 2.92 19.08
C ASN A 169 -7.83 3.30 17.63
N LEU A 170 -7.25 4.40 17.14
CA LEU A 170 -7.50 4.89 15.78
C LEU A 170 -7.11 3.88 14.69
N ARG A 171 -6.03 3.11 14.89
CA ARG A 171 -5.59 2.09 13.94
C ARG A 171 -6.60 0.94 13.87
N PHE A 172 -7.18 0.53 15.00
CA PHE A 172 -8.25 -0.47 15.01
C PHE A 172 -9.44 -0.02 14.15
N ILE A 173 -9.91 1.21 14.36
CA ILE A 173 -11.00 1.78 13.57
C ILE A 173 -10.63 1.87 12.08
N TYR A 174 -9.40 2.28 11.76
CA TYR A 174 -8.92 2.30 10.39
C TYR A 174 -8.96 0.92 9.72
N GLU A 175 -8.46 -0.12 10.39
CA GLU A 175 -8.48 -1.49 9.87
C GLU A 175 -9.93 -2.00 9.71
N LEU A 176 -10.82 -1.66 10.65
CA LEU A 176 -12.25 -1.97 10.57
C LEU A 176 -12.89 -1.30 9.35
N ILE A 177 -12.63 -0.02 9.11
CA ILE A 177 -13.12 0.72 7.93
C ILE A 177 -12.73 0.01 6.62
N GLN A 178 -11.57 -0.67 6.56
CA GLN A 178 -11.16 -1.39 5.35
C GLN A 178 -12.04 -2.60 5.01
N ILE A 179 -12.77 -3.12 6.01
CA ILE A 179 -13.64 -4.29 5.84
C ILE A 179 -15.13 -3.97 5.89
N LEU A 180 -15.50 -2.77 6.33
CA LEU A 180 -16.88 -2.32 6.35
C LEU A 180 -17.44 -2.30 4.93
N LYS A 181 -18.53 -3.04 4.74
CA LYS A 181 -19.30 -2.99 3.49
C LYS A 181 -20.23 -1.80 3.57
N PHE A 182 -19.96 -0.79 2.77
CA PHE A 182 -20.88 0.33 2.59
C PHE A 182 -21.57 0.19 1.24
N SER A 183 -22.90 0.13 1.24
CA SER A 183 -23.68 -0.03 0.01
C SER A 183 -23.59 1.24 -0.82
N THR A 184 -22.71 1.22 -1.82
CA THR A 184 -22.59 2.32 -2.77
C THR A 184 -23.60 2.15 -3.90
N GLY A 185 -24.67 2.95 -3.93
CA GLY A 185 -25.52 3.08 -5.12
C GLY A 185 -24.84 3.89 -6.24
N ASP A 186 -25.29 3.72 -7.49
CA ASP A 186 -24.69 4.47 -8.60
C ASP A 186 -24.87 6.00 -8.42
N HIS A 187 -23.76 6.74 -8.55
CA HIS A 187 -23.66 8.20 -8.59
C HIS A 187 -24.03 9.01 -7.33
N LYS A 188 -23.96 8.45 -6.11
CA LYS A 188 -24.07 9.22 -4.86
C LYS A 188 -22.71 9.61 -4.29
N ARG A 189 -22.62 10.83 -3.73
CA ARG A 189 -21.51 11.26 -2.87
C ARG A 189 -21.72 10.63 -1.49
N TYR A 190 -20.69 10.06 -0.91
CA TYR A 190 -20.74 9.39 0.39
C TYR A 190 -20.11 10.25 1.46
N TYR A 191 -20.82 11.33 1.77
CA TYR A 191 -20.37 12.28 2.77
C TYR A 191 -20.09 11.57 4.09
N ILE A 192 -19.03 11.99 4.81
CA ILE A 192 -18.77 11.51 6.17
C ILE A 192 -20.01 11.66 7.06
N SER A 193 -20.86 12.66 6.80
CA SER A 193 -22.13 12.86 7.52
C SER A 193 -23.12 11.71 7.36
N GLU A 194 -23.05 10.91 6.31
CA GLU A 194 -23.84 9.68 6.16
C GLU A 194 -23.05 8.48 6.68
N TYR A 195 -21.78 8.38 6.31
CA TYR A 195 -20.89 7.26 6.65
C TYR A 195 -20.69 7.09 8.16
N GLN A 196 -20.68 8.19 8.93
CA GLN A 196 -20.44 8.17 10.37
C GLN A 196 -21.54 7.43 11.17
N HIS A 197 -22.72 7.20 10.58
CA HIS A 197 -23.81 6.48 11.26
C HIS A 197 -23.73 4.96 11.12
N ILE A 198 -22.69 4.42 10.47
CA ILE A 198 -22.47 2.97 10.42
C ILE A 198 -22.25 2.44 11.84
N GLU A 199 -23.02 1.42 12.20
CA GLU A 199 -22.85 0.67 13.44
C GLU A 199 -21.62 -0.24 13.37
N ILE A 200 -20.88 -0.27 14.46
CA ILE A 200 -19.70 -1.09 14.70
C ILE A 200 -19.81 -1.72 16.08
N GLU A 201 -19.20 -2.88 16.25
CA GLU A 201 -18.97 -3.44 17.57
C GLU A 201 -17.55 -3.06 18.01
N LEU A 202 -17.43 -2.46 19.20
CA LEU A 202 -16.17 -1.94 19.71
C LEU A 202 -15.74 -2.74 20.95
N PRO A 203 -14.58 -3.43 20.90
CA PRO A 203 -13.98 -4.08 22.07
C PRO A 203 -13.54 -3.07 23.13
N PRO A 204 -13.27 -3.53 24.37
CA PRO A 204 -12.43 -2.81 25.31
C PRO A 204 -11.06 -2.46 24.69
N LYS A 205 -10.52 -1.29 25.04
CA LYS A 205 -9.29 -0.78 24.41
C LYS A 205 -8.11 -1.75 24.39
N GLY A 206 -7.90 -2.50 25.48
CA GLY A 206 -6.81 -3.49 25.54
C GLY A 206 -6.89 -4.55 24.43
N GLU A 207 -8.11 -4.97 24.06
CA GLU A 207 -8.30 -5.91 22.96
C GLU A 207 -8.16 -5.24 21.60
N GLN A 208 -8.63 -3.98 21.44
CA GLN A 208 -8.36 -3.21 20.22
C GLN A 208 -6.85 -3.12 19.94
N ASP A 209 -6.05 -2.83 20.97
CA ASP A 209 -4.60 -2.71 20.89
C ASP A 209 -3.96 -4.06 20.50
N ALA A 210 -4.36 -5.16 21.15
CA ALA A 210 -3.84 -6.50 20.86
C ALA A 210 -4.19 -6.98 19.44
N ILE A 211 -5.39 -6.68 18.95
CA ILE A 211 -5.78 -6.98 17.57
C ILE A 211 -4.92 -6.18 16.58
N VAL A 212 -4.71 -4.88 16.86
CA VAL A 212 -3.87 -4.02 16.02
C VAL A 212 -2.43 -4.51 15.97
N GLU A 213 -1.86 -4.97 17.09
CA GLU A 213 -0.51 -5.53 17.16
C GLU A 213 -0.37 -6.73 16.20
N ILE A 214 -1.27 -7.71 16.30
CA ILE A 214 -1.28 -8.91 15.43
C ILE A 214 -1.40 -8.52 13.95
N LEU A 215 -2.31 -7.61 13.61
CA LEU A 215 -2.50 -7.19 12.21
C LEU A 215 -1.29 -6.40 11.68
N SER A 216 -0.63 -5.62 12.54
CA SER A 216 0.58 -4.88 12.21
C SER A 216 1.77 -5.80 11.97
N ASP A 217 1.92 -6.86 12.77
CA ASP A 217 2.94 -7.88 12.57
C ASP A 217 2.76 -8.61 11.23
N MET A 218 1.51 -8.93 10.86
CA MET A 218 1.20 -9.52 9.55
C MET A 218 1.56 -8.57 8.39
N ASP A 219 1.32 -7.26 8.56
CA ASP A 219 1.73 -6.26 7.56
C ASP A 219 3.26 -6.15 7.43
N LEU A 220 3.98 -6.18 8.55
CA LEU A 220 5.44 -6.13 8.55
C LEU A 220 6.05 -7.37 7.87
N GLU A 221 5.49 -8.56 8.12
CA GLU A 221 5.88 -9.78 7.43
C GLU A 221 5.66 -9.66 5.91
N LEU A 222 4.48 -9.18 5.50
CA LEU A 222 4.16 -8.97 4.09
C LEU A 222 5.09 -7.95 3.42
N GLN A 223 5.41 -6.85 4.11
CA GLN A 223 6.35 -5.85 3.62
C GLN A 223 7.74 -6.47 3.42
N THR A 224 8.22 -7.25 4.39
CA THR A 224 9.52 -7.92 4.31
C THR A 224 9.58 -8.89 3.13
N LEU A 225 8.52 -9.66 2.91
CA LEU A 225 8.41 -10.59 1.77
C LEU A 225 8.41 -9.84 0.43
N ARG A 226 7.67 -8.73 0.32
CA ARG A 226 7.64 -7.90 -0.89
C ARG A 226 9.01 -7.28 -1.18
N GLN A 227 9.69 -6.74 -0.17
CA GLN A 227 11.05 -6.21 -0.30
C GLN A 227 12.03 -7.30 -0.75
N LYS A 228 11.93 -8.50 -0.17
CA LYS A 228 12.74 -9.66 -0.59
C LYS A 228 12.49 -10.02 -2.05
N ARG A 229 11.23 -10.06 -2.49
CA ARG A 229 10.87 -10.31 -3.89
C ARG A 229 11.48 -9.27 -4.83
N GLU A 230 11.33 -7.98 -4.53
CA GLU A 230 11.90 -6.91 -5.36
C GLU A 230 13.42 -6.99 -5.44
N LYS A 231 14.10 -7.32 -4.33
CA LYS A 231 15.54 -7.59 -4.32
C LYS A 231 15.90 -8.72 -5.29
N TYR A 232 15.17 -9.84 -5.30
CA TYR A 232 15.47 -10.94 -6.23
C TYR A 232 15.19 -10.60 -7.69
N LYS A 233 14.20 -9.74 -7.98
CA LYS A 233 14.02 -9.20 -9.34
C LYS A 233 15.23 -8.38 -9.79
N GLN A 234 15.78 -7.55 -8.91
CA GLN A 234 17.00 -6.78 -9.20
C GLN A 234 18.22 -7.70 -9.38
N VAL A 235 18.37 -8.73 -8.54
CA VAL A 235 19.42 -9.75 -8.69
C VAL A 235 19.30 -10.45 -10.04
N LYS A 236 18.10 -10.88 -10.44
CA LYS A 236 17.86 -11.48 -11.76
C LYS A 236 18.31 -10.55 -12.88
N GLN A 237 17.94 -9.27 -12.82
CA GLN A 237 18.35 -8.28 -13.82
C GLN A 237 19.88 -8.15 -13.89
N GLY A 238 20.56 -8.12 -12.74
CA GLY A 238 22.02 -8.12 -12.67
C GLY A 238 22.63 -9.39 -13.25
N MET A 239 22.11 -10.57 -12.91
CA MET A 239 22.55 -11.86 -13.45
C MET A 239 22.40 -11.91 -14.96
N MET A 240 21.27 -11.46 -15.50
CA MET A 240 21.08 -11.38 -16.96
C MET A 240 22.13 -10.48 -17.61
N GLN A 241 22.46 -9.34 -16.98
CA GLN A 241 23.48 -8.43 -17.49
C GLN A 241 24.89 -9.03 -17.45
N GLU A 242 25.23 -9.84 -16.44
CA GLU A 242 26.54 -10.48 -16.31
C GLU A 242 26.69 -11.71 -17.22
N LEU A 243 25.68 -12.59 -17.20
CA LEU A 243 25.72 -13.89 -17.87
C LEU A 243 25.45 -13.78 -19.37
N LEU A 244 24.40 -13.06 -19.79
CA LEU A 244 24.02 -12.97 -21.21
C LEU A 244 24.95 -12.06 -22.03
N THR A 245 25.81 -11.29 -21.36
CA THR A 245 26.88 -10.53 -22.03
C THR A 245 28.26 -11.18 -21.92
N GLY A 246 28.36 -12.33 -21.24
CA GLY A 246 29.60 -13.08 -21.07
C GLY A 246 30.65 -12.38 -20.21
N LYS A 247 30.28 -11.36 -19.42
CA LYS A 247 31.15 -10.73 -18.42
C LYS A 247 31.52 -11.70 -17.32
N THR A 248 30.55 -12.53 -16.93
CA THR A 248 30.73 -13.68 -16.06
C THR A 248 30.45 -14.94 -16.88
N ARG A 249 31.36 -15.92 -16.80
CA ARG A 249 31.26 -17.19 -17.51
C ARG A 249 30.92 -18.30 -16.52
N LEU A 250 29.98 -19.17 -16.90
CA LEU A 250 29.71 -20.40 -16.16
C LEU A 250 30.43 -21.54 -16.87
N VAL A 251 31.16 -22.36 -16.11
CA VAL A 251 31.91 -23.53 -16.58
C VAL A 251 31.21 -24.81 -16.18
#